data_AF-A0A3S2Y0E8-F1
#
_entry.id   AF-A0A3S2Y0E8-F1
#
_cell.length_a   1.000
_cell.length_b   1.000
_cell.length_c   1.000
_cell.angle_alpha   90.00
_cell.angle_beta   90.00
_cell.angle_gamma   90.00
#
_symmetry.space_group_name_H-M   'P 1'
#
loop_
_entity.id
_entity.type
_entity.pdbx_description
1 polymer ?
#
loop_
_entity_poly.entity_id
_entity_poly.type
_entity_poly.pdbx_seq_one_letter_code
_entity_poly.pdbx_strand_id
1 'polypeptide(L)'
;MKYLNQLIISLSFCIGCSCGGEQYSDGYERNFETYEQLYDTTKNNLRITGAFPKEIISTDAYNLRNISYIKYYASVGTFNYSENKFYDSVFANTEIQIKFSLFERKAKENRNLLPNWFLNMDSLNKNNFTAIRIGSLYAARNLKEKKIYYVRSYIDASTNNTY
;
A
#
# COMPACT_ATOMS: atom_id res chain seq x y z
N MET A 1 23.99 64.18 21.07
CA MET A 1 24.26 63.09 20.11
C MET A 1 23.21 62.00 20.33
N LYS A 2 22.39 61.77 19.28
CA LYS A 2 21.67 60.56 18.86
C LYS A 2 20.99 59.68 19.93
N TYR A 3 19.66 59.74 19.94
CA TYR A 3 18.77 58.61 20.17
C TYR A 3 19.12 57.46 19.20
N LEU A 4 19.15 56.20 19.67
CA LEU A 4 18.84 55.05 18.81
C LEU A 4 18.51 53.78 19.63
N ASN A 5 17.23 53.41 19.57
CA ASN A 5 16.66 52.07 19.35
C ASN A 5 17.11 50.85 20.17
N GLN A 6 16.12 50.37 20.95
CA GLN A 6 15.62 48.98 20.98
C GLN A 6 16.38 47.94 20.15
N LEU A 7 16.77 46.84 20.81
CA LEU A 7 16.61 45.50 20.23
C LEU A 7 16.45 44.47 21.36
N ILE A 8 15.20 44.16 21.68
CA ILE A 8 14.84 42.91 22.38
C ILE A 8 15.00 41.81 21.33
N ILE A 9 16.07 41.03 21.42
CA ILE A 9 16.21 39.81 20.61
C ILE A 9 15.41 38.73 21.34
N SER A 10 14.19 38.50 20.88
CA SER A 10 13.42 37.31 21.21
C SER A 10 14.21 36.09 20.79
N LEU A 11 14.57 35.26 21.77
CA LEU A 11 15.12 33.92 21.58
C LEU A 11 14.03 33.06 20.92
N SER A 12 13.93 33.12 19.59
CA SER A 12 13.12 32.18 18.83
C SER A 12 13.78 30.82 18.94
N PHE A 13 13.21 29.99 19.80
CA PHE A 13 13.47 28.57 19.91
C PHE A 13 13.09 27.93 18.57
N CYS A 14 14.03 27.92 17.61
CA CYS A 14 13.97 27.01 16.49
C CYS A 14 14.09 25.61 17.09
N ILE A 15 12.94 24.99 17.38
CA ILE A 15 12.86 23.54 17.50
C ILE A 15 13.33 23.06 16.14
N GLY A 16 14.61 22.67 16.08
CA GLY A 16 15.15 21.99 14.94
C GLY A 16 14.21 20.85 14.62
N CYS A 17 13.71 20.81 13.39
CA CYS A 17 13.50 19.52 12.77
C CYS A 17 14.85 18.83 12.82
N SER A 18 15.08 18.07 13.89
CA SER A 18 15.99 16.95 13.89
C SER A 18 15.50 16.09 12.73
N CYS A 19 16.12 16.30 11.57
CA CYS A 19 16.31 15.25 10.58
C CYS A 19 17.14 14.18 11.31
N GLY A 20 16.46 13.40 12.15
CA GLY A 20 17.00 12.19 12.75
C GLY A 20 17.41 11.31 11.59
N GLY A 21 18.71 11.02 11.52
CA GLY A 21 19.21 10.02 10.62
C GLY A 21 18.59 8.69 10.97
N GLU A 22 17.71 8.19 10.12
CA GLU A 22 17.30 6.80 10.07
C GLU A 22 17.39 6.33 8.62
N GLN A 23 17.97 5.14 8.47
CA GLN A 23 18.34 4.52 7.20
C GLN A 23 17.18 4.57 6.19
N TYR A 24 17.52 4.93 4.94
CA TYR A 24 16.64 4.83 3.77
C TYR A 24 15.96 3.46 3.68
N SER A 25 14.74 3.36 4.22
CA SER A 25 13.74 2.44 3.68
C SER A 25 13.02 3.24 2.59
N ASP A 26 13.40 3.05 1.33
CA ASP A 26 12.95 3.83 0.15
C ASP A 26 11.48 3.61 -0.23
N GLY A 27 10.58 3.49 0.75
CA GLY A 27 9.16 3.27 0.56
C GLY A 27 8.36 4.56 0.64
N TYR A 28 7.55 4.85 -0.38
CA TYR A 28 6.59 5.95 -0.38
C TYR A 28 5.25 5.44 0.12
N GLU A 29 4.99 5.61 1.43
CA GLU A 29 3.72 5.26 2.06
C GLU A 29 2.64 6.32 1.75
N ARG A 30 1.41 5.86 1.51
CA ARG A 30 0.21 6.67 1.28
C ARG A 30 -0.97 6.02 1.99
N ASN A 31 -1.74 6.84 2.70
CA ASN A 31 -2.90 6.39 3.45
C ASN A 31 -4.10 7.31 3.14
N PHE A 32 -5.28 6.72 3.01
CA PHE A 32 -6.56 7.42 2.84
C PHE A 32 -7.61 6.74 3.71
N GLU A 33 -8.40 7.52 4.43
CA GLU A 33 -9.46 6.99 5.29
C GLU A 33 -10.63 6.45 4.46
N THR A 34 -10.96 7.11 3.34
CA THR A 34 -12.09 6.74 2.48
C THR A 34 -11.74 6.72 1.00
N TYR A 35 -12.57 6.07 0.21
CA TYR A 35 -12.49 6.10 -1.26
C TYR A 35 -12.57 7.52 -1.82
N GLU A 36 -13.43 8.39 -1.29
CA GLU A 36 -13.57 9.78 -1.75
C GLU A 36 -12.26 10.55 -1.61
N GLN A 37 -11.56 10.40 -0.48
CA GLN A 37 -10.27 11.06 -0.27
C GLN A 37 -9.23 10.60 -1.30
N LEU A 38 -9.18 9.28 -1.59
CA LEU A 38 -8.32 8.73 -2.63
C LEU A 38 -8.71 9.30 -4.02
N TYR A 39 -10.01 9.32 -4.32
CA TYR A 39 -10.53 9.77 -5.61
C TYR A 39 -10.22 11.24 -5.86
N ASP A 40 -10.53 12.12 -4.91
CA ASP A 40 -10.28 13.56 -5.01
C ASP A 40 -8.78 13.87 -5.17
N THR A 41 -7.94 13.12 -4.44
CA THR A 41 -6.49 13.25 -4.53
C THR A 41 -5.96 12.79 -5.89
N THR A 42 -6.44 11.65 -6.41
CA THR A 42 -5.98 11.10 -7.69
C THR A 42 -6.49 11.87 -8.90
N LYS A 43 -7.63 12.55 -8.79
CA LYS A 43 -8.18 13.42 -9.85
C LYS A 43 -7.22 14.52 -10.25
N ASN A 44 -6.50 15.10 -9.29
CA ASN A 44 -5.63 16.25 -9.49
C ASN A 44 -4.12 15.90 -9.41
N ASN A 45 -3.78 14.64 -9.14
CA ASN A 45 -2.38 14.22 -8.97
C ASN A 45 -2.09 12.89 -9.68
N LEU A 46 -1.55 12.99 -10.89
CA LEU A 46 -1.17 11.85 -11.73
C LEU A 46 -0.14 10.92 -11.06
N ARG A 47 0.69 11.41 -10.14
CA ARG A 47 1.67 10.57 -9.41
C ARG A 47 0.99 9.57 -8.46
N ILE A 48 -0.29 9.78 -8.14
CA ILE A 48 -1.07 8.95 -7.22
C ILE A 48 -1.95 7.93 -7.96
N THR A 49 -2.30 8.22 -9.21
CA THR A 49 -3.18 7.43 -10.07
C THR A 49 -2.76 5.97 -10.26
N GLY A 50 -1.48 5.63 -10.05
CA GLY A 50 -0.95 4.26 -10.17
C GLY A 50 -0.65 3.54 -8.85
N ALA A 51 -0.79 4.18 -7.68
CA ALA A 51 -0.43 3.53 -6.41
C ALA A 51 -1.47 2.52 -5.93
N PHE A 52 -2.75 2.81 -6.17
CA PHE A 52 -3.86 1.97 -5.75
C PHE A 52 -4.48 1.24 -6.95
N PRO A 53 -4.72 -0.08 -6.86
CA PRO A 53 -5.30 -0.86 -7.96
C PRO A 53 -6.81 -0.57 -8.11
N LYS A 54 -7.17 0.28 -9.09
CA LYS A 54 -8.56 0.67 -9.38
C LYS A 54 -9.46 -0.51 -9.75
N GLU A 55 -8.86 -1.61 -10.23
CA GLU A 55 -9.55 -2.82 -10.67
C GLU A 55 -10.22 -3.58 -9.51
N ILE A 56 -9.75 -3.36 -8.27
CA ILE A 56 -10.22 -4.08 -7.09
C ILE A 56 -10.76 -3.17 -5.99
N ILE A 57 -10.84 -1.86 -6.21
CA ILE A 57 -11.31 -0.88 -5.21
C ILE A 57 -12.68 -0.35 -5.66
N SER A 58 -13.66 -0.43 -4.75
CA SER A 58 -14.99 0.16 -4.95
C SER A 58 -15.22 1.36 -4.02
N THR A 59 -16.34 2.04 -4.19
CA THR A 59 -16.70 3.27 -3.47
C THR A 59 -16.87 3.07 -1.97
N ASP A 60 -17.05 1.83 -1.53
CA ASP A 60 -17.22 1.45 -0.12
C ASP A 60 -15.88 1.16 0.59
N ALA A 61 -14.75 1.34 -0.09
CA ALA A 61 -13.43 1.07 0.46
C ALA A 61 -13.02 2.14 1.49
N TYR A 62 -12.40 1.70 2.58
CA TYR A 62 -11.90 2.55 3.65
C TYR A 62 -10.59 1.99 4.25
N ASN A 63 -9.91 2.77 5.07
CA ASN A 63 -8.60 2.43 5.64
C ASN A 63 -7.58 1.98 4.57
N LEU A 64 -7.50 2.73 3.48
CA LEU A 64 -6.66 2.39 2.33
C LEU A 64 -5.20 2.73 2.64
N ARG A 65 -4.33 1.73 2.64
CA ARG A 65 -2.89 1.87 2.85
C ARG A 65 -2.13 1.31 1.67
N ASN A 66 -1.09 2.01 1.24
CA ASN A 66 -0.18 1.58 0.20
C ASN A 66 1.23 2.01 0.55
N ILE A 67 2.21 1.17 0.27
CA ILE A 67 3.61 1.58 0.19
C ILE A 67 4.18 1.12 -1.14
N SER A 68 4.93 2.01 -1.79
CA SER A 68 5.53 1.77 -3.09
C SER A 68 7.04 1.95 -3.02
N TYR A 69 7.77 1.03 -3.64
CA TYR A 69 9.22 1.04 -3.64
C TYR A 69 9.73 1.11 -5.08
N ILE A 70 10.22 2.28 -5.47
CA ILE A 70 10.65 2.55 -6.86
C ILE A 70 11.77 1.59 -7.27
N LYS A 71 12.77 1.42 -6.40
CA LYS A 71 13.94 0.56 -6.65
C LYS A 71 13.58 -0.90 -6.93
N TYR A 72 12.51 -1.40 -6.31
CA TYR A 72 12.12 -2.81 -6.40
C TYR A 72 10.99 -3.05 -7.39
N TYR A 73 10.46 -2.00 -8.04
CA TYR A 73 9.25 -2.09 -8.84
C TYR A 73 8.18 -2.90 -8.10
N ALA A 74 7.92 -2.51 -6.86
CA ALA A 74 7.02 -3.23 -5.97
C ALA A 74 6.10 -2.25 -5.27
N SER A 75 4.84 -2.63 -5.13
CA SER A 75 3.93 -1.96 -4.20
C SER A 75 3.09 -2.96 -3.45
N VAL A 76 2.84 -2.66 -2.19
CA VAL A 76 1.98 -3.49 -1.33
C VAL A 76 0.98 -2.60 -0.65
N GLY A 77 -0.20 -3.14 -0.41
CA GLY A 77 -1.23 -2.37 0.25
C GLY A 77 -2.39 -3.18 0.73
N THR A 78 -3.26 -2.51 1.45
CA THR A 78 -4.46 -3.09 2.02
C THR A 78 -5.56 -2.06 2.11
N PHE A 79 -6.80 -2.53 2.17
CA PHE A 79 -7.96 -1.72 2.47
C PHE A 79 -9.07 -2.59 3.02
N ASN A 80 -9.97 -1.99 3.79
CA ASN A 80 -11.21 -2.59 4.22
C ASN A 80 -12.36 -2.20 3.28
N TYR A 81 -13.46 -2.95 3.35
CA TYR A 81 -14.67 -2.68 2.57
C TYR A 81 -15.93 -3.07 3.39
N SER A 82 -17.09 -2.52 3.04
CA SER A 82 -18.35 -2.77 3.76
C SER A 82 -19.32 -3.67 3.01
N GLU A 83 -19.40 -3.54 1.68
CA GLU A 83 -20.36 -4.20 0.80
C GLU A 83 -19.73 -5.38 0.05
N ASN A 84 -20.37 -6.55 0.09
CA ASN A 84 -19.79 -7.75 -0.55
C ASN A 84 -19.98 -7.80 -2.06
N LYS A 85 -21.08 -7.23 -2.60
CA LYS A 85 -21.54 -7.47 -3.98
C LYS A 85 -20.46 -7.27 -5.05
N PHE A 86 -19.72 -6.16 -4.98
CA PHE A 86 -18.64 -5.87 -5.92
C PHE A 86 -17.52 -6.91 -5.81
N TYR A 87 -17.02 -7.17 -4.60
CA TYR A 87 -15.90 -8.07 -4.38
C TYR A 87 -16.27 -9.53 -4.60
N ASP A 88 -17.53 -9.94 -4.38
CA ASP A 88 -18.00 -11.28 -4.71
C ASP A 88 -17.91 -11.50 -6.23
N SER A 89 -18.34 -10.52 -7.03
CA SER A 89 -18.22 -10.56 -8.49
C SER A 89 -16.75 -10.64 -8.93
N VAL A 90 -15.90 -9.76 -8.39
CA VAL A 90 -14.47 -9.71 -8.75
C VAL A 90 -13.73 -11.00 -8.37
N PHE A 91 -13.94 -11.51 -7.15
CA PHE A 91 -13.20 -12.68 -6.65
C PHE A 91 -13.81 -14.04 -7.04
N ALA A 92 -15.02 -14.05 -7.62
CA ALA A 92 -15.61 -15.25 -8.22
C ALA A 92 -15.25 -15.44 -9.71
N ASN A 93 -14.59 -14.47 -10.35
CA ASN A 93 -14.17 -14.59 -11.73
C ASN A 93 -13.05 -15.65 -11.87
N THR A 94 -13.38 -16.78 -12.51
CA THR A 94 -12.50 -17.94 -12.66
C THR A 94 -11.30 -17.69 -13.55
N GLU A 95 -11.35 -16.73 -14.47
CA GLU A 95 -10.23 -16.40 -15.37
C GLU A 95 -9.06 -15.76 -14.63
N ILE A 96 -9.34 -15.07 -13.53
CA ILE A 96 -8.35 -14.37 -12.72
C ILE A 96 -8.11 -15.04 -11.36
N GLN A 97 -8.92 -16.02 -10.99
CA GLN A 97 -8.81 -16.69 -9.70
C GLN A 97 -7.50 -17.49 -9.60
N ILE A 98 -6.85 -17.40 -8.45
CA ILE A 98 -5.62 -18.14 -8.16
C ILE A 98 -5.73 -18.84 -6.80
N LYS A 99 -4.92 -19.88 -6.60
CA LYS A 99 -4.74 -20.45 -5.25
C LYS A 99 -4.10 -19.41 -4.33
N PHE A 100 -4.57 -19.33 -3.09
CA PHE A 100 -3.97 -18.44 -2.07
C PHE A 100 -2.47 -18.66 -1.90
N SER A 101 -1.97 -19.89 -2.08
CA SER A 101 -0.53 -20.20 -2.02
C SER A 101 0.30 -19.42 -3.03
N LEU A 102 -0.26 -19.02 -4.17
CA LEU A 102 0.43 -18.18 -5.14
C LEU A 102 0.56 -16.73 -4.65
N PHE A 103 -0.50 -16.17 -4.06
CA PHE A 103 -0.44 -14.87 -3.40
C PHE A 103 0.57 -14.89 -2.24
N GLU A 104 0.52 -15.92 -1.39
CA GLU A 104 1.45 -16.11 -0.29
C GLU A 104 2.91 -16.14 -0.76
N ARG A 105 3.20 -16.89 -1.83
CA ARG A 105 4.52 -16.93 -2.45
C ARG A 105 4.97 -15.54 -2.91
N LYS A 106 4.11 -14.79 -3.60
CA LYS A 106 4.42 -13.43 -4.07
C LYS A 106 4.63 -12.42 -2.95
N ALA A 107 3.89 -12.52 -1.87
CA ALA A 107 4.15 -11.72 -0.69
C ALA A 107 5.50 -12.09 -0.04
N LYS A 108 5.82 -13.39 0.06
CA LYS A 108 7.09 -13.87 0.63
C LYS A 108 8.32 -13.49 -0.21
N GLU A 109 8.20 -13.43 -1.54
CA GLU A 109 9.23 -12.89 -2.44
C GLU A 109 9.57 -11.42 -2.09
N ASN A 110 8.62 -10.68 -1.51
CA ASN A 110 8.77 -9.28 -1.11
C ASN A 110 8.85 -9.11 0.42
N ARG A 111 9.15 -10.16 1.20
CA ARG A 111 9.05 -10.15 2.67
C ARG A 111 9.79 -8.99 3.35
N ASN A 112 10.96 -8.62 2.83
CA ASN A 112 11.79 -7.54 3.38
C ASN A 112 11.19 -6.14 3.12
N LEU A 113 10.17 -6.05 2.27
CA LEU A 113 9.45 -4.84 1.91
C LEU A 113 8.04 -4.79 2.52
N LEU A 114 7.62 -5.83 3.23
CA LEU A 114 6.30 -5.87 3.85
C LEU A 114 6.31 -5.03 5.13
N PRO A 115 5.50 -3.97 5.21
CA PRO A 115 5.38 -3.18 6.43
C PRO A 115 4.65 -3.97 7.52
N ASN A 116 4.85 -3.62 8.79
CA ASN A 116 4.26 -4.32 9.94
C ASN A 116 2.72 -4.33 9.94
N TRP A 117 2.09 -3.37 9.26
CA TRP A 117 0.63 -3.31 9.10
C TRP A 117 0.10 -4.25 8.02
N PHE A 118 0.99 -4.83 7.21
CA PHE A 118 0.65 -5.83 6.23
C PHE A 118 0.39 -7.18 6.90
N LEU A 119 -0.15 -8.10 6.12
CA LEU A 119 -0.54 -9.43 6.54
C LEU A 119 0.65 -10.24 7.09
N ASN A 120 0.55 -10.71 8.33
CA ASN A 120 1.48 -11.70 8.88
C ASN A 120 1.09 -13.10 8.39
N MET A 121 1.88 -13.68 7.49
CA MET A 121 1.56 -14.94 6.82
C MET A 121 1.63 -16.18 7.72
N ASP A 122 2.40 -16.14 8.80
CA ASP A 122 2.66 -17.32 9.63
C ASP A 122 1.49 -17.64 10.58
N SER A 123 0.60 -16.68 10.83
CA SER A 123 -0.50 -16.80 11.80
C SER A 123 -1.90 -16.90 11.17
N LEU A 124 -2.00 -17.11 9.85
CA LEU A 124 -3.29 -17.02 9.13
C LEU A 124 -4.03 -18.34 9.03
N ASN A 125 -5.35 -18.26 9.23
CA ASN A 125 -6.27 -19.26 8.74
C ASN A 125 -6.53 -19.06 7.24
N LYS A 126 -5.86 -19.86 6.41
CA LYS A 126 -5.91 -19.77 4.94
C LYS A 126 -7.30 -20.03 4.36
N ASN A 127 -8.20 -20.69 5.09
CA ASN A 127 -9.56 -20.99 4.61
C ASN A 127 -10.45 -19.74 4.49
N ASN A 128 -10.06 -18.64 5.13
CA ASN A 128 -10.80 -17.38 5.05
C ASN A 128 -10.43 -16.53 3.83
N PHE A 129 -9.54 -17.01 2.95
CA PHE A 129 -8.99 -16.23 1.85
C PHE A 129 -9.43 -16.73 0.48
N THR A 130 -9.83 -15.79 -0.36
CA THR A 130 -9.88 -15.96 -1.82
C THR A 130 -8.82 -15.08 -2.46
N ALA A 131 -8.25 -15.49 -3.59
CA ALA A 131 -7.18 -14.76 -4.24
C ALA A 131 -7.38 -14.67 -5.76
N ILE A 132 -6.93 -13.56 -6.32
CA ILE A 132 -6.98 -13.28 -7.76
C ILE A 132 -5.63 -12.72 -8.26
N ARG A 133 -5.44 -12.78 -9.57
CA ARG A 133 -4.34 -12.15 -10.29
C ARG A 133 -4.87 -11.34 -11.48
N ILE A 134 -4.51 -10.05 -11.54
CA ILE A 134 -4.79 -9.17 -12.68
C ILE A 134 -3.46 -8.59 -13.17
N GLY A 135 -2.91 -9.14 -14.25
CA GLY A 135 -1.57 -8.77 -14.72
C GLY A 135 -0.48 -9.06 -13.68
N SER A 136 0.19 -8.01 -13.19
CA SER A 136 1.20 -8.08 -12.11
C SER A 136 0.64 -7.90 -10.70
N LEU A 137 -0.67 -7.66 -10.56
CA LEU A 137 -1.37 -7.52 -9.29
C LEU A 137 -1.78 -8.89 -8.76
N TYR A 138 -1.36 -9.21 -7.55
CA TYR A 138 -1.84 -10.35 -6.77
C TYR A 138 -2.64 -9.79 -5.60
N ALA A 139 -3.90 -10.19 -5.45
CA ALA A 139 -4.76 -9.73 -4.37
C ALA A 139 -5.38 -10.91 -3.63
N ALA A 140 -5.48 -10.80 -2.31
CA ALA A 140 -6.16 -11.75 -1.45
C ALA A 140 -7.19 -11.04 -0.59
N ARG A 141 -8.41 -11.57 -0.57
CA ARG A 141 -9.54 -11.08 0.21
C ARG A 141 -9.72 -11.97 1.41
N ASN A 142 -9.62 -11.40 2.61
CA ASN A 142 -10.05 -12.03 3.85
C ASN A 142 -11.56 -11.84 4.01
N LEU A 143 -12.31 -12.93 3.85
CA LEU A 143 -13.77 -12.94 3.93
C LEU A 143 -14.30 -12.60 5.34
N LYS A 144 -13.56 -12.99 6.38
CA LYS A 144 -13.95 -12.77 7.78
C LYS A 144 -13.78 -11.31 8.21
N GLU A 145 -12.67 -10.69 7.81
CA GLU A 145 -12.31 -9.32 8.22
C GLU A 145 -12.80 -8.23 7.26
N LYS A 146 -13.40 -8.62 6.13
CA LYS A 146 -13.70 -7.73 5.01
C LYS A 146 -12.52 -6.82 4.67
N LYS A 147 -11.38 -7.46 4.41
CA LYS A 147 -10.11 -6.78 4.15
C LYS A 147 -9.42 -7.41 2.95
N ILE A 148 -8.88 -6.56 2.08
CA ILE A 148 -8.11 -6.98 0.92
C ILE A 148 -6.66 -6.59 1.13
N TYR A 149 -5.77 -7.51 0.75
CA TYR A 149 -4.34 -7.34 0.72
C TYR A 149 -3.88 -7.49 -0.71
N TYR A 150 -2.95 -6.67 -1.16
CA TYR A 150 -2.40 -6.78 -2.51
C TYR A 150 -0.91 -6.56 -2.56
N VAL A 151 -0.30 -7.20 -3.56
CA VAL A 151 1.11 -7.07 -3.94
C VAL A 151 1.14 -6.86 -5.45
N ARG A 152 1.71 -5.74 -5.91
CA ARG A 152 2.20 -5.60 -7.27
C ARG A 152 3.69 -5.89 -7.24
N SER A 153 4.12 -6.92 -7.97
CA SER A 153 5.54 -7.22 -8.15
C SER A 153 5.78 -7.41 -9.63
N TYR A 154 6.65 -6.59 -10.19
CA TYR A 154 7.08 -6.67 -11.59
C TYR A 154 8.28 -7.61 -11.77
N ILE A 155 8.71 -8.29 -10.70
CA ILE A 155 9.76 -9.31 -10.74
C ILE A 155 9.10 -10.63 -11.16
N ASP A 156 9.27 -10.98 -12.43
CA ASP A 156 9.07 -12.36 -12.88
C ASP A 156 10.20 -13.22 -12.29
N ALA A 157 9.83 -14.34 -11.66
CA ALA A 157 10.80 -15.29 -11.11
C ALA A 157 11.69 -15.95 -12.20
N SER A 158 11.53 -15.59 -13.48
CA SER A 158 12.34 -16.05 -14.60
C SER A 158 13.68 -15.32 -14.75
N THR A 159 13.92 -14.19 -14.06
CA THR A 159 15.19 -13.45 -14.18
C THR A 159 16.28 -13.91 -13.20
N ASN A 160 16.01 -14.92 -12.36
CA ASN A 160 17.04 -15.55 -11.52
C ASN A 160 17.69 -16.80 -12.14
N ASN A 161 17.50 -17.05 -13.44
CA ASN A 161 18.41 -17.94 -14.16
C ASN A 161 19.67 -17.16 -14.52
N THR A 162 20.61 -17.20 -13.58
CA THR A 162 22.02 -16.92 -13.78
C THR A 162 22.53 -17.73 -14.97
N TYR A 163 23.06 -17.05 -15.99
CA TYR A 163 24.09 -17.58 -16.87
C TYR A 163 25.39 -16.87 -16.52
#